data_AF-A0A9E7R6I1-F1
#
_entry.id   AF-A0A9E7R6I1-F1
#
_cell.length_a   1.000
_cell.length_b   1.000
_cell.length_c   1.000
_cell.angle_alpha   90.00
_cell.angle_beta   90.00
_cell.angle_gamma   90.00
#
_symmetry.space_group_name_H-M   'P 1'
#
loop_
_entity.id
_entity.type
_entity.pdbx_description
1 polymer ?
#
loop_
_entity_poly.entity_id
_entity_poly.type
_entity_poly.pdbx_seq_one_letter_code
_entity_poly.pdbx_strand_id
1 'polypeptide(L)'
;MTPRSHSLALVACLLLAGCAGPFATPTPTTTPPPDIEVTLANEGNATYTLAYWTIEGPVDSVTEVTTLGETRVVDNLTGTAGARLFRPDDVTEVRWPAAADQEGRFTLPPGSSVSGPVEDPAPGTTVLFLVRTEDRVQAWGTADCGPDDALTLVDVRWSEAGAGLGIGCEGLGDGGTPDERTGR
;
A
#
# COMPACT_ATOMS: atom_id res chain seq x y z
N MET A 1 19.71 82.13 42.62
CA MET A 1 18.30 82.39 42.97
C MET A 1 17.44 81.37 42.25
N THR A 2 16.89 80.41 42.99
CA THR A 2 15.74 79.58 42.62
C THR A 2 14.46 80.43 42.63
N PRO A 3 13.43 80.12 41.81
CA PRO A 3 12.40 79.22 42.30
C PRO A 3 11.84 78.20 41.29
N ARG A 4 11.35 77.11 41.87
CA ARG A 4 10.52 76.01 41.33
C ARG A 4 9.17 76.51 40.81
N SER A 5 8.56 75.78 39.87
CA SER A 5 7.15 75.33 39.95
C SER A 5 6.84 74.27 38.89
N HIS A 6 6.08 73.26 39.31
CA HIS A 6 5.81 71.98 38.66
C HIS A 6 4.62 72.08 37.70
N SER A 7 4.62 71.31 36.61
CA SER A 7 3.38 70.82 35.98
C SER A 7 3.58 69.39 35.52
N LEU A 8 2.90 68.49 36.25
CA LEU A 8 2.59 67.13 35.84
C LEU A 8 1.91 67.15 34.46
N ALA A 9 2.37 66.30 33.55
CA ALA A 9 1.52 65.76 32.49
C ALA A 9 1.86 64.28 32.29
N LEU A 10 1.03 63.48 32.95
CA LEU A 10 0.83 62.05 32.84
C LEU A 10 0.70 61.67 31.34
N VAL A 11 1.60 60.86 30.78
CA VAL A 11 1.40 60.24 29.47
C VAL A 11 1.27 58.73 29.65
N ALA A 12 0.00 58.34 29.58
CA ALA A 12 -0.61 57.04 29.45
C ALA A 12 0.28 55.84 29.08
N CYS A 13 0.20 54.82 29.94
CA CYS A 13 0.48 53.42 29.62
C CYS A 13 -0.32 52.97 28.39
N LEU A 14 0.36 52.70 27.27
CA LEU A 14 -0.21 51.92 26.18
C LEU A 14 -0.25 50.44 26.60
N LEU A 15 -1.46 49.96 26.86
CA LEU A 15 -1.80 48.57 27.14
C LEU A 15 -1.48 47.71 25.91
N LEU A 16 -0.38 46.95 25.97
CA LEU A 16 -0.17 45.78 25.11
C LEU A 16 -1.12 44.67 25.59
N ALA A 17 -2.37 44.73 25.15
CA ALA A 17 -3.31 43.61 25.24
C ALA A 17 -2.87 42.54 24.24
N GLY A 18 -1.90 41.70 24.65
CA GLY A 18 -1.58 40.46 23.97
C GLY A 18 -2.75 39.50 24.09
N CYS A 19 -3.62 39.49 23.08
CA CYS A 19 -4.62 38.44 22.92
C CYS A 19 -3.93 37.21 22.33
N ALA A 20 -3.18 36.48 23.16
CA ALA A 20 -2.76 35.12 22.83
C ALA A 20 -3.96 34.19 23.03
N GLY A 21 -4.89 34.23 22.08
CA GLY A 21 -5.90 33.17 21.96
C GLY A 21 -5.17 31.84 21.71
N PRO A 22 -5.68 30.71 22.21
CA PRO A 22 -5.10 29.41 21.88
C PRO A 22 -5.19 29.25 20.37
N PHE A 23 -4.04 29.26 19.70
CA PHE A 23 -3.94 28.75 18.33
C PHE A 23 -4.37 27.30 18.41
N ALA A 24 -5.61 27.02 17.98
CA ALA A 24 -6.00 25.67 17.67
C ALA A 24 -5.11 25.24 16.51
N THR A 25 -4.15 24.37 16.77
CA THR A 25 -3.43 23.66 15.72
C THR A 25 -4.50 23.04 14.83
N PRO A 26 -4.54 23.32 13.52
CA PRO A 26 -5.48 22.62 12.65
C PRO A 26 -5.23 21.13 12.82
N THR A 27 -6.25 20.37 13.21
CA THR A 27 -6.20 18.92 13.15
C THR A 27 -5.94 18.56 11.68
N PRO A 28 -4.83 17.90 11.31
CA PRO A 28 -4.70 17.36 9.97
C PRO A 28 -5.93 16.52 9.65
N THR A 29 -6.69 16.95 8.63
CA THR A 29 -7.76 16.16 8.04
C THR A 29 -7.06 15.06 7.26
N THR A 30 -6.92 13.87 7.85
CA THR A 30 -6.46 12.69 7.11
C THR A 30 -7.57 12.29 6.15
N THR A 31 -7.36 12.51 4.85
CA THR A 31 -8.20 11.89 3.82
C THR A 31 -8.09 10.37 3.97
N PRO A 32 -9.21 9.63 4.05
CA PRO A 32 -9.15 8.17 4.07
C PRO A 32 -8.45 7.66 2.79
N PRO A 33 -7.69 6.55 2.86
CA PRO A 33 -7.12 5.94 1.67
C PRO A 33 -8.22 5.61 0.65
N PRO A 34 -7.95 5.76 -0.66
CA PRO A 34 -8.88 5.28 -1.68
C PRO A 34 -9.00 3.74 -1.62
N ASP A 35 -10.11 3.21 -2.12
CA ASP A 35 -10.26 1.77 -2.35
C ASP A 35 -9.18 1.26 -3.32
N ILE A 36 -8.75 0.02 -3.14
CA ILE A 36 -7.82 -0.64 -4.08
C ILE A 36 -8.62 -1.45 -5.08
N GLU A 37 -8.54 -1.12 -6.37
CA GLU A 37 -9.09 -1.97 -7.41
C GLU A 37 -8.15 -3.15 -7.67
N VAL A 38 -8.63 -4.38 -7.47
CA VAL A 38 -7.85 -5.61 -7.73
C VAL A 38 -8.41 -6.32 -8.94
N THR A 39 -7.59 -6.50 -9.97
CA THR A 39 -7.90 -7.29 -11.16
C THR A 39 -7.03 -8.54 -11.20
N LEU A 40 -7.67 -9.69 -11.44
CA LEU A 40 -7.02 -10.98 -11.62
C LEU A 40 -7.40 -11.53 -13.00
N ALA A 41 -6.41 -11.73 -13.87
CA ALA A 41 -6.61 -12.20 -15.24
C ALA A 41 -5.83 -13.49 -15.52
N ASN A 42 -6.49 -14.42 -16.20
CA ASN A 42 -5.87 -15.61 -16.76
C ASN A 42 -5.73 -15.47 -18.28
N GLU A 43 -4.54 -15.07 -18.73
CA GLU A 43 -4.13 -14.99 -20.13
C GLU A 43 -3.44 -16.30 -20.60
N GLY A 44 -3.38 -17.32 -19.73
CA GLY A 44 -2.87 -18.64 -20.05
C GLY A 44 -3.88 -19.50 -20.83
N ASN A 45 -3.45 -20.72 -21.18
CA ASN A 45 -4.24 -21.71 -21.92
C ASN A 45 -4.89 -22.79 -21.01
N ALA A 46 -4.64 -22.74 -19.70
CA ALA A 46 -5.14 -23.66 -18.70
C ALA A 46 -5.98 -22.92 -17.66
N THR A 47 -6.75 -23.66 -16.87
CA THR A 47 -7.50 -23.09 -15.74
C THR A 47 -6.56 -22.87 -14.57
N TYR A 48 -6.57 -21.67 -13.99
CA TYR A 48 -5.78 -21.33 -12.81
C TYR A 48 -6.68 -20.85 -11.68
N THR A 49 -6.24 -21.11 -10.44
CA THR A 49 -6.83 -20.51 -9.26
C THR A 49 -5.96 -19.33 -8.83
N LEU A 50 -6.51 -18.13 -8.88
CA LEU A 50 -5.89 -16.91 -8.40
C LEU A 50 -6.56 -16.51 -7.09
N ALA A 51 -5.76 -16.15 -6.11
CA ALA A 51 -6.24 -15.68 -4.81
C ALA A 51 -5.42 -14.48 -4.37
N TYR A 52 -6.02 -13.63 -3.55
CA TYR A 52 -5.34 -12.48 -2.97
C TYR A 52 -5.73 -12.25 -1.51
N TRP A 53 -4.81 -11.60 -0.81
CA TRP A 53 -4.90 -11.22 0.60
C TRP A 53 -4.48 -9.76 0.76
N THR A 54 -4.91 -9.16 1.85
CA THR A 54 -4.45 -7.85 2.32
C THR A 54 -3.69 -8.02 3.63
N ILE A 55 -2.76 -7.12 3.90
CA ILE A 55 -2.08 -7.01 5.19
C ILE A 55 -1.68 -5.56 5.43
N GLU A 56 -1.86 -5.08 6.67
CA GLU A 56 -1.43 -3.74 7.05
C GLU A 56 0.10 -3.66 7.15
N GLY A 57 0.70 -2.72 6.42
CA GLY A 57 2.13 -2.48 6.43
C GLY A 57 2.94 -3.43 5.54
N PRO A 58 4.27 -3.33 5.59
CA PRO A 58 5.15 -4.12 4.75
C PRO A 58 5.18 -5.58 5.17
N VAL A 59 5.34 -6.47 4.18
CA VAL A 59 5.64 -7.88 4.43
C VAL A 59 7.14 -8.07 4.53
N ASP A 60 7.62 -8.58 5.66
CA ASP A 60 9.05 -8.84 5.86
C ASP A 60 9.47 -10.22 5.32
N SER A 61 8.58 -11.21 5.44
CA SER A 61 8.86 -12.57 5.00
C SER A 61 7.62 -13.39 4.69
N VAL A 62 7.81 -14.40 3.85
CA VAL A 62 6.81 -15.40 3.45
C VAL A 62 7.44 -16.78 3.60
N THR A 63 6.65 -17.77 3.97
CA THR A 63 7.12 -19.15 4.10
C THR A 63 6.63 -20.01 2.95
N GLU A 64 7.54 -20.71 2.29
CA GLU A 64 7.27 -21.67 1.23
C GLU A 64 7.47 -23.09 1.72
N VAL A 65 6.59 -23.99 1.31
CA VAL A 65 6.75 -25.43 1.50
C VAL A 65 6.98 -26.08 0.15
N THR A 66 8.09 -26.79 0.02
CA THR A 66 8.47 -27.45 -1.23
C THR A 66 7.72 -28.76 -1.44
N THR A 67 7.83 -29.34 -2.63
CA THR A 67 7.33 -30.70 -2.91
C THR A 67 7.99 -31.79 -2.06
N LEU A 68 9.19 -31.53 -1.52
CA LEU A 68 9.89 -32.44 -0.60
C LEU A 68 9.46 -32.26 0.87
N GLY A 69 8.54 -31.32 1.16
CA GLY A 69 8.11 -30.99 2.51
C GLY A 69 9.11 -30.10 3.28
N GLU A 70 10.15 -29.60 2.62
CA GLU A 70 11.07 -28.63 3.20
C GLU A 70 10.42 -27.25 3.28
N THR A 71 10.63 -26.57 4.41
CA THR A 71 10.20 -25.19 4.61
C THR A 71 11.34 -24.23 4.25
N ARG A 72 11.04 -23.20 3.48
CA ARG A 72 11.97 -22.11 3.12
C ARG A 72 11.34 -20.78 3.50
N VAL A 73 12.09 -19.93 4.19
CA VAL A 73 11.68 -18.56 4.47
C VAL A 73 12.27 -17.67 3.40
N VAL A 74 11.42 -16.90 2.73
CA VAL A 74 11.80 -15.83 1.82
C VAL A 74 11.69 -14.54 2.62
N ASP A 75 12.81 -13.86 2.83
CA ASP A 75 12.91 -12.68 3.68
C ASP A 75 13.29 -11.43 2.87
N ASN A 76 13.37 -10.30 3.56
CA ASN A 76 13.73 -9.00 3.00
C ASN A 76 12.78 -8.55 1.88
N LEU A 77 11.47 -8.75 2.10
CA LEU A 77 10.39 -8.40 1.17
C LEU A 77 9.86 -6.97 1.36
N THR A 78 10.32 -6.25 2.39
CA THR A 78 9.93 -4.87 2.68
C THR A 78 10.17 -3.97 1.46
N GLY A 79 9.13 -3.26 1.00
CA GLY A 79 9.19 -2.36 -0.16
C GLY A 79 9.50 -3.07 -1.47
N THR A 80 9.34 -4.39 -1.53
CA THR A 80 9.52 -5.19 -2.74
C THR A 80 8.16 -5.52 -3.33
N ALA A 81 7.78 -4.77 -4.35
CA ALA A 81 6.71 -5.17 -5.24
C ALA A 81 7.24 -6.14 -6.31
N GLY A 82 6.59 -7.29 -6.49
CA GLY A 82 7.01 -8.25 -7.51
C GLY A 82 6.35 -9.61 -7.43
N ALA A 83 6.67 -10.43 -8.43
CA ALA A 83 6.20 -11.81 -8.54
C ALA A 83 7.38 -12.78 -8.46
N ARG A 84 7.22 -13.84 -7.68
CA ARG A 84 8.11 -14.99 -7.64
C ARG A 84 7.48 -16.14 -8.41
N LEU A 85 8.19 -16.64 -9.42
CA LEU A 85 7.75 -17.71 -10.30
C LEU A 85 8.38 -19.04 -9.87
N PHE A 86 7.61 -20.11 -9.97
CA PHE A 86 8.06 -21.47 -9.67
C PHE A 86 7.99 -22.34 -10.90
N ARG A 87 8.83 -23.38 -10.92
CA ARG A 87 8.55 -24.52 -11.79
C ARG A 87 7.41 -25.34 -11.18
N PRO A 88 6.67 -26.11 -11.99
CA PRO A 88 5.50 -26.86 -11.54
C PRO A 88 5.72 -27.78 -10.32
N ASP A 89 6.97 -28.19 -10.07
CA ASP A 89 7.33 -29.14 -9.01
C ASP A 89 8.15 -28.52 -7.85
N ASP A 90 8.25 -27.19 -7.75
CA ASP A 90 9.10 -26.56 -6.73
C ASP A 90 8.38 -26.35 -5.39
N VAL A 91 7.17 -25.77 -5.41
CA VAL A 91 6.43 -25.31 -4.22
C VAL A 91 4.99 -25.82 -4.22
N THR A 92 4.56 -26.34 -3.07
CA THR A 92 3.21 -26.88 -2.85
C THR A 92 2.34 -25.94 -2.01
N GLU A 93 2.97 -25.15 -1.14
CA GLU A 93 2.29 -24.25 -0.23
C GLU A 93 3.05 -22.94 -0.07
N VAL A 94 2.31 -21.86 0.03
CA VAL A 94 2.79 -20.54 0.47
C VAL A 94 1.99 -20.20 1.71
N ARG A 95 2.68 -19.89 2.79
CA ARG A 95 2.12 -19.49 4.07
C ARG A 95 2.41 -18.01 4.26
N TRP A 96 1.34 -17.25 4.25
CA TRP A 96 1.35 -15.82 4.53
C TRP A 96 1.54 -15.54 6.02
N PRO A 97 1.99 -14.32 6.38
CA PRO A 97 1.94 -13.88 7.77
C PRO A 97 0.54 -14.05 8.34
N ALA A 98 0.44 -14.35 9.64
CA ALA A 98 -0.85 -14.63 10.29
C ALA A 98 -1.81 -13.43 10.31
N ALA A 99 -1.30 -12.22 10.08
CA ALA A 99 -2.07 -10.99 9.96
C ALA A 99 -2.61 -10.72 8.54
N ALA A 100 -2.34 -11.59 7.58
CA ALA A 100 -2.87 -11.45 6.23
C ALA A 100 -4.30 -12.01 6.16
N ASP A 101 -5.23 -11.21 5.67
CA ASP A 101 -6.64 -11.55 5.54
C ASP A 101 -6.97 -11.92 4.09
N GLN A 102 -7.68 -13.04 3.89
CA GLN A 102 -8.01 -13.49 2.55
C GLN A 102 -9.25 -12.77 2.03
N GLU A 103 -9.07 -11.94 1.01
CA GLU A 103 -10.14 -11.18 0.40
C GLU A 103 -10.83 -11.95 -0.73
N GLY A 104 -10.06 -12.69 -1.54
CA GLY A 104 -10.59 -13.31 -2.74
C GLY A 104 -9.91 -14.59 -3.19
N ARG A 105 -10.68 -15.44 -3.86
CA ARG A 105 -10.21 -16.68 -4.51
C ARG A 105 -11.11 -17.03 -5.68
N PHE A 106 -10.52 -17.13 -6.86
CA PHE A 106 -11.24 -17.36 -8.11
C PHE A 106 -10.55 -18.42 -8.95
N THR A 107 -11.35 -19.35 -9.48
CA THR A 107 -10.89 -20.31 -10.48
C THR A 107 -11.28 -19.80 -11.86
N LEU A 108 -10.28 -19.35 -12.61
CA LEU A 108 -10.44 -18.63 -13.86
C LEU A 108 -10.14 -19.55 -15.05
N PRO A 109 -11.10 -19.79 -15.96
CA PRO A 109 -10.82 -20.45 -17.23
C PRO A 109 -9.88 -19.58 -18.11
N PRO A 110 -9.27 -20.18 -19.16
CA PRO A 110 -8.45 -19.46 -20.12
C PRO A 110 -9.16 -18.21 -20.70
N GLY A 111 -8.46 -17.08 -20.74
CA GLY A 111 -8.95 -15.82 -21.32
C GLY A 111 -9.97 -15.07 -20.47
N SER A 112 -10.17 -15.45 -19.21
CA SER A 112 -11.09 -14.78 -18.29
C SER A 112 -10.38 -13.86 -17.30
N SER A 113 -11.11 -12.88 -16.78
CA SER A 113 -10.67 -12.01 -15.69
C SER A 113 -11.81 -11.73 -14.72
N VAL A 114 -11.43 -11.32 -13.51
CA VAL A 114 -12.33 -10.82 -12.47
C VAL A 114 -11.70 -9.59 -11.85
N SER A 115 -12.54 -8.64 -11.47
CA SER A 115 -12.11 -7.43 -10.77
C SER A 115 -13.04 -7.12 -9.61
N GLY A 116 -12.53 -6.47 -8.58
CA GLY A 116 -13.31 -5.98 -7.47
C GLY A 116 -12.50 -5.11 -6.51
N PRO A 117 -13.17 -4.30 -5.68
CA PRO A 117 -12.50 -3.42 -4.75
C PRO A 117 -12.09 -4.15 -3.46
N VAL A 118 -10.98 -3.72 -2.88
CA VAL A 118 -10.72 -3.80 -1.45
C VAL A 118 -11.24 -2.49 -0.85
N GLU A 119 -12.34 -2.58 -0.13
CA GLU A 119 -13.01 -1.44 0.50
C GLU A 119 -12.29 -1.01 1.78
N ASP A 120 -12.19 0.30 2.00
CA ASP A 120 -11.64 0.90 3.23
C ASP A 120 -10.25 0.33 3.66
N PRO A 121 -9.25 0.25 2.76
CA PRO A 121 -7.97 -0.34 3.10
C PRO A 121 -7.21 0.52 4.11
N ALA A 122 -6.44 -0.12 5.00
CA ALA A 122 -5.58 0.60 5.91
C ALA A 122 -4.46 1.34 5.14
N PRO A 123 -3.96 2.48 5.65
CA PRO A 123 -2.78 3.13 5.07
C PRO A 123 -1.57 2.17 5.04
N GLY A 124 -0.85 2.14 3.92
CA GLY A 124 0.28 1.23 3.73
C GLY A 124 -0.10 -0.24 3.57
N THR A 125 -1.34 -0.54 3.15
CA THR A 125 -1.77 -1.92 2.83
C THR A 125 -0.89 -2.53 1.75
N THR A 126 -0.43 -3.76 1.98
CA THR A 126 0.19 -4.61 0.98
C THR A 126 -0.84 -5.62 0.48
N VAL A 127 -0.96 -5.78 -0.83
CA VAL A 127 -1.74 -6.87 -1.44
C VAL A 127 -0.81 -8.03 -1.75
N LEU A 128 -1.18 -9.23 -1.31
CA LEU A 128 -0.49 -10.48 -1.60
C LEU A 128 -1.32 -11.27 -2.61
N PHE A 129 -0.67 -11.93 -3.55
CA PHE A 129 -1.38 -12.81 -4.48
C PHE A 129 -0.72 -14.18 -4.61
N LEU A 130 -1.54 -15.17 -4.97
CA LEU A 130 -1.13 -16.54 -5.20
C LEU A 130 -1.79 -17.05 -6.47
N VAL A 131 -0.98 -17.66 -7.35
CA VAL A 131 -1.45 -18.35 -8.56
C VAL A 131 -1.20 -19.84 -8.38
N ARG A 132 -2.25 -20.64 -8.60
CA ARG A 132 -2.19 -22.09 -8.55
C ARG A 132 -2.75 -22.73 -9.82
N THR A 133 -2.22 -23.91 -10.13
CA THR A 133 -2.86 -24.86 -11.04
C THR A 133 -3.08 -26.14 -10.26
N GLU A 134 -4.33 -26.57 -10.14
CA GLU A 134 -4.69 -27.69 -9.26
C GLU A 134 -4.11 -27.44 -7.84
N ASP A 135 -3.26 -28.34 -7.35
CA ASP A 135 -2.64 -28.26 -6.02
C ASP A 135 -1.23 -27.66 -6.04
N ARG A 136 -0.77 -27.12 -7.17
CA ARG A 136 0.59 -26.59 -7.35
C ARG A 136 0.61 -25.07 -7.34
N VAL A 137 1.62 -24.51 -6.66
CA VAL A 137 1.88 -23.06 -6.69
C VAL A 137 2.70 -22.74 -7.93
N GLN A 138 2.17 -21.87 -8.78
CA GLN A 138 2.85 -21.38 -9.98
C GLN A 138 3.62 -20.09 -9.72
N ALA A 139 3.00 -19.21 -8.94
CA ALA A 139 3.60 -17.97 -8.53
C ALA A 139 2.95 -17.43 -7.26
N TRP A 140 3.68 -16.56 -6.57
CA TRP A 140 3.12 -15.67 -5.58
C TRP A 140 3.79 -14.31 -5.68
N GLY A 141 3.19 -13.28 -5.11
CA GLY A 141 3.83 -11.96 -5.08
C GLY A 141 3.21 -11.00 -4.09
N THR A 142 3.83 -9.83 -4.02
CA THR A 142 3.52 -8.70 -3.14
C THR A 142 3.35 -7.46 -4.01
N ALA A 143 2.38 -6.62 -3.66
CA ALA A 143 2.14 -5.32 -4.26
C ALA A 143 1.91 -4.31 -3.15
N ASP A 144 2.79 -3.31 -3.07
CA ASP A 144 2.71 -2.19 -2.14
C ASP A 144 3.28 -0.94 -2.82
N CYS A 145 2.97 0.22 -2.26
CA CYS A 145 3.49 1.51 -2.72
C CYS A 145 4.46 2.13 -1.70
N GLY A 146 4.89 1.35 -0.69
CA GLY A 146 5.64 1.88 0.45
C GLY A 146 4.76 2.65 1.45
N PRO A 147 5.38 3.31 2.44
CA PRO A 147 4.67 3.89 3.58
C PRO A 147 4.00 5.24 3.28
N ASP A 148 4.43 5.93 2.23
CA ASP A 148 4.03 7.32 1.94
C ASP A 148 2.95 7.41 0.83
N ASP A 149 2.75 6.34 0.07
CA ASP A 149 1.82 6.26 -1.05
C ASP A 149 0.70 5.24 -0.76
N ALA A 150 -0.51 5.56 -1.17
CA ALA A 150 -1.64 4.63 -1.17
C ALA A 150 -1.61 3.75 -2.41
N LEU A 151 -1.77 2.45 -2.20
CA LEU A 151 -2.07 1.51 -3.27
C LEU A 151 -3.50 1.78 -3.77
N THR A 152 -3.70 1.85 -5.08
CA THR A 152 -5.01 2.12 -5.69
C THR A 152 -5.40 1.11 -6.76
N LEU A 153 -4.42 0.41 -7.32
CA LEU A 153 -4.64 -0.60 -8.34
C LEU A 153 -3.64 -1.74 -8.17
N VAL A 154 -4.14 -2.97 -8.27
CA VAL A 154 -3.33 -4.18 -8.46
C VAL A 154 -3.89 -4.98 -9.63
N ASP A 155 -3.12 -5.12 -10.70
CA ASP A 155 -3.49 -5.92 -11.88
C ASP A 155 -2.55 -7.13 -11.99
N VAL A 156 -3.02 -8.31 -11.60
CA VAL A 156 -2.28 -9.57 -11.72
C VAL A 156 -2.74 -10.29 -12.97
N ARG A 157 -1.80 -10.50 -13.90
CA ARG A 157 -2.05 -11.22 -15.15
C ARG A 157 -1.18 -12.45 -15.22
N TRP A 158 -1.79 -13.62 -15.33
CA TRP A 158 -1.04 -14.86 -15.45
C TRP A 158 -1.06 -15.41 -16.88
N SER A 159 0.10 -15.85 -17.36
CA SER A 159 0.27 -16.58 -18.62
C SER A 159 1.26 -17.73 -18.44
N GLU A 160 1.37 -18.63 -19.44
CA GLU A 160 2.42 -19.67 -19.42
C GLU A 160 3.85 -19.10 -19.45
N ALA A 161 4.02 -17.87 -19.94
CA ALA A 161 5.31 -17.19 -19.96
C ALA A 161 5.69 -16.59 -18.59
N GLY A 162 4.73 -16.51 -17.64
CA GLY A 162 4.92 -15.99 -16.29
C GLY A 162 3.79 -15.08 -15.82
N ALA A 163 4.03 -14.39 -14.69
CA ALA A 163 3.13 -13.39 -14.11
C ALA A 163 3.52 -11.98 -14.55
N GLY A 164 2.55 -11.21 -15.03
CA GLY A 164 2.59 -9.76 -15.09
C GLY A 164 1.94 -9.17 -13.84
N LEU A 165 2.55 -8.12 -13.29
CA LEU A 165 2.03 -7.36 -12.16
C LEU A 165 2.01 -5.87 -12.54
N GLY A 166 0.82 -5.27 -12.55
CA GLY A 166 0.61 -3.83 -12.63
C GLY A 166 0.24 -3.28 -11.27
N ILE A 167 0.82 -2.14 -10.90
CA ILE A 167 0.59 -1.47 -9.62
C ILE A 167 0.29 0.01 -9.88
N GLY A 168 -0.78 0.52 -9.28
CA GLY A 168 -1.09 1.94 -9.24
C GLY A 168 -0.92 2.49 -7.83
N CYS A 169 -0.21 3.61 -7.72
CA CYS A 169 0.06 4.30 -6.47
C CYS A 169 -0.41 5.75 -6.56
N GLU A 170 -1.06 6.24 -5.50
CA GLU A 170 -1.43 7.65 -5.33
C GLU A 170 -0.82 8.18 -4.04
N GLY A 171 -0.14 9.33 -4.11
CA GLY A 171 0.43 9.96 -2.91
C GLY A 171 -0.66 10.41 -1.94
N LEU A 172 -0.48 10.17 -0.64
CA LEU A 172 -1.43 10.53 0.42
C LEU A 172 -1.45 12.04 0.78
N GLY A 173 -0.77 12.88 -0.01
CA GLY A 173 -0.64 14.35 0.15
C GLY A 173 0.83 14.76 0.33
N ASP A 174 1.30 15.95 -0.05
CA ASP A 174 0.67 17.28 -0.01
C ASP A 174 0.25 17.83 -1.38
N GLY A 175 -0.52 18.92 -1.40
CA GLY A 175 -0.82 19.72 -2.60
C GLY A 175 0.41 20.37 -3.27
N GLY A 176 1.42 19.57 -3.61
CA GLY A 176 2.54 19.90 -4.46
C GLY A 176 2.11 19.84 -5.91
N THR A 177 2.42 20.91 -6.64
CA THR A 177 2.21 21.01 -8.09
C THR A 177 2.86 19.82 -8.79
N PRO A 178 2.29 19.30 -9.90
CA PRO A 178 2.87 18.16 -10.61
C PRO A 178 4.29 18.50 -11.07
N ASP A 179 5.28 17.72 -10.61
CA ASP A 179 6.61 17.74 -11.21
C ASP A 179 6.52 16.97 -12.54
N GLU A 180 6.37 17.73 -13.62
CA GLU A 180 6.39 17.25 -14.99
C GLU A 180 7.81 16.78 -15.33
N ARG A 181 8.18 15.57 -14.87
CA ARG A 181 9.51 15.02 -15.15
C ARG A 181 9.51 13.54 -15.46
N THR A 182 8.96 13.19 -16.62
CA THR A 182 9.53 12.13 -17.46
C THR A 182 9.14 12.32 -18.92
N GLY A 183 10.14 12.64 -19.73
CA GLY A 183 10.05 12.75 -21.18
C GLY A 183 11.43 12.67 -21.81
N ARG A 184 12.16 11.57 -21.57
CA ARG A 184 13.15 10.95 -22.48
C ARG A 184 13.69 9.65 -21.94
#